data_AF-A0A954NER9-F1
#
_entry.id   AF-A0A954NER9-F1
#
_cell.length_a   1.000
_cell.length_b   1.000
_cell.length_c   1.000
_cell.angle_alpha   90.00
_cell.angle_beta   90.00
_cell.angle_gamma   90.00
#
_symmetry.space_group_name_H-M   'P 1'
#
loop_
_entity.id
_entity.type
_entity.pdbx_description
1 polymer ?
#
loop_
_entity_poly.entity_id
_entity_poly.type
_entity_poly.pdbx_seq_one_letter_code
_entity_poly.pdbx_strand_id
1 'polypeptide(L)'
;MGAFLEEPSVRLIFALAVFAVLLVIGGYVIARYRQNMRNPTFTANEMLSNFRDLNSEGQLSDEEFRTIKSMLADEAARELKDTGESG
;
A
#
# COMPACT_ATOMS: atom_id res chain seq x y z
N MET A 1 44.42 21.58 -2.00
CA MET A 1 43.30 21.09 -1.17
C MET A 1 42.89 19.70 -1.66
N GLY A 2 43.60 18.63 -1.28
CA GLY A 2 43.37 17.30 -1.87
C GLY A 2 43.84 16.09 -1.04
N ALA A 3 44.74 16.28 -0.07
CA ALA A 3 45.27 15.18 0.74
C ALA A 3 44.29 14.63 1.81
N PHE A 4 43.21 15.35 2.12
CA PHE A 4 42.28 14.95 3.19
C PHE A 4 41.37 13.78 2.80
N LEU A 5 41.16 13.51 1.50
CA LEU A 5 40.33 12.40 1.02
C LEU A 5 41.10 11.08 0.91
N GLU A 6 42.44 11.10 0.97
CA GLU A 6 43.29 9.91 1.00
C GLU A 6 43.37 9.29 2.40
N GLU A 7 42.96 10.05 3.43
CA GLU A 7 42.88 9.53 4.78
C GLU A 7 41.78 8.45 4.85
N PRO A 8 42.12 7.20 5.25
CA PRO A 8 41.15 6.10 5.26
C PRO A 8 39.95 6.41 6.15
N SER A 9 40.16 7.19 7.22
CA SER A 9 39.13 7.66 8.14
C SER A 9 38.12 8.59 7.43
N VAL A 10 38.59 9.58 6.68
CA VAL A 10 37.74 10.55 5.99
C VAL A 10 36.94 9.86 4.88
N ARG A 11 37.58 8.95 4.14
CA ARG A 11 36.92 8.14 3.12
C ARG A 11 35.80 7.28 3.71
N LEU A 12 36.03 6.68 4.88
CA LEU A 12 35.03 5.85 5.56
C LEU A 12 33.83 6.69 6.03
N ILE A 13 34.09 7.85 6.63
CA ILE A 13 33.03 8.78 7.10
C ILE A 13 32.20 9.26 5.92
N PHE A 14 32.84 9.63 4.81
CA PHE A 14 32.15 10.07 3.60
C PHE A 14 31.30 8.95 2.99
N ALA A 15 31.84 7.73 2.91
CA ALA A 15 31.11 6.57 2.43
C ALA A 15 29.87 6.26 3.30
N LEU A 16 29.99 6.34 4.62
CA LEU A 16 28.88 6.18 5.55
C LEU A 16 27.83 7.28 5.38
N ALA A 17 28.25 8.53 5.18
CA ALA A 17 27.34 9.64 4.93
C ALA A 17 26.53 9.44 3.64
N VAL A 18 27.19 9.06 2.55
CA VAL A 18 26.52 8.75 1.27
C VAL A 18 25.57 7.57 1.43
N PHE A 19 26.01 6.51 2.12
CA PHE A 19 25.18 5.34 2.38
C PHE A 19 23.92 5.69 3.20
N ALA A 20 24.06 6.51 4.24
CA ALA A 20 22.93 6.98 5.04
C ALA A 20 21.90 7.76 4.18
N VAL A 21 22.38 8.63 3.29
CA VAL A 21 21.50 9.35 2.35
C VAL A 21 20.76 8.38 1.43
N LEU A 22 21.46 7.37 0.90
CA LEU A 22 20.85 6.35 0.06
C LEU A 22 19.77 5.54 0.81
N LEU A 23 20.00 5.22 2.09
CA LEU A 23 18.99 4.54 2.93
C LEU A 23 17.75 5.40 3.14
N VAL A 24 17.91 6.71 3.36
CA VAL A 24 16.77 7.63 3.50
C VAL A 24 15.96 7.68 2.20
N ILE A 25 16.64 7.81 1.06
CA ILE A 25 15.97 7.84 -0.26
C ILE A 25 15.29 6.50 -0.54
N GLY A 26 15.98 5.38 -0.33
CA GLY A 26 15.43 4.04 -0.53
C GLY A 26 14.22 3.79 0.37
N GLY A 27 14.32 4.15 1.66
CA GLY A 27 13.23 4.08 2.61
C GLY A 27 12.05 4.97 2.20
N TYR A 28 12.30 6.19 1.72
CA TYR A 28 11.27 7.09 1.22
C TYR A 28 10.57 6.53 -0.02
N VAL A 29 11.30 6.00 -1.00
CA VAL A 29 10.75 5.39 -2.21
C VAL A 29 9.88 4.18 -1.83
N ILE A 30 10.39 3.29 -0.97
CA ILE A 30 9.63 2.14 -0.47
C ILE A 30 8.40 2.60 0.30
N ALA A 31 8.51 3.59 1.19
CA ALA A 31 7.38 4.12 1.95
C ALA A 31 6.34 4.78 1.04
N ARG A 32 6.76 5.54 0.03
CA ARG A 32 5.90 6.19 -0.96
C ARG A 32 5.17 5.17 -1.82
N TYR A 33 5.87 4.14 -2.28
CA TYR A 33 5.28 3.06 -3.05
C TYR A 33 4.36 2.19 -2.18
N ARG A 34 4.74 1.94 -0.91
CA ARG A 34 3.91 1.27 0.08
C ARG A 34 2.73 2.10 0.54
N GLN A 35 2.76 3.43 0.46
CA GLN A 35 1.57 4.27 0.64
C GLN A 35 0.63 4.17 -0.56
N ASN A 36 1.16 3.93 -1.75
CA ASN A 36 0.35 3.67 -2.94
C ASN A 36 -0.21 2.23 -2.97
N MET A 37 0.47 1.28 -2.31
CA MET A 37 0.06 -0.12 -2.16
C MET A 37 -0.64 -0.46 -0.84
N ARG A 38 -0.53 0.39 0.19
CA ARG A 38 -1.56 0.50 1.23
C ARG A 38 -2.74 1.05 0.47
N ASN A 39 -3.48 0.12 -0.12
CA ASN A 39 -4.84 0.32 -0.54
C ASN A 39 -5.45 1.29 0.47
N PRO A 40 -6.03 2.43 0.05
CA PRO A 40 -7.15 2.92 0.85
C PRO A 40 -7.99 1.67 1.06
N THR A 41 -8.28 1.33 2.30
CA THR A 41 -9.29 0.33 2.64
C THR A 41 -10.47 0.63 1.73
N PHE A 42 -10.53 -0.02 0.57
CA PHE A 42 -11.64 0.11 -0.33
C PHE A 42 -12.71 -0.53 0.50
N THR A 43 -13.52 0.32 1.11
CA THR A 43 -14.61 -0.12 1.96
C THR A 43 -15.36 -1.16 1.14
N ALA A 44 -15.85 -2.24 1.75
CA ALA A 44 -16.50 -3.31 0.99
C ALA A 44 -17.59 -2.78 0.02
N ASN A 45 -18.16 -1.61 0.31
CA ASN A 45 -19.05 -0.84 -0.55
C ASN A 45 -18.41 -0.30 -1.87
N GLU A 46 -17.18 0.22 -1.84
CA GLU A 46 -16.47 0.65 -3.05
C GLU A 46 -16.03 -0.54 -3.92
N MET A 47 -15.62 -1.66 -3.30
CA MET A 47 -15.36 -2.90 -4.04
C MET A 47 -16.65 -3.42 -4.70
N LEU A 48 -17.78 -3.41 -3.99
CA LEU A 48 -19.10 -3.77 -4.53
C LEU A 48 -19.50 -2.92 -5.74
N SER A 49 -19.19 -1.62 -5.74
CA SER A 49 -19.45 -0.77 -6.91
C SER A 49 -18.59 -1.18 -8.10
N ASN A 50 -17.28 -1.40 -7.91
CA ASN A 50 -16.38 -1.81 -8.99
C ASN A 50 -16.77 -3.19 -9.55
N PHE A 51 -17.16 -4.14 -8.70
CA PHE A 51 -17.67 -5.45 -9.13
C PHE A 51 -18.97 -5.35 -9.93
N ARG A 52 -19.86 -4.41 -9.60
CA ARG A 52 -21.08 -4.16 -10.39
C ARG A 52 -20.75 -3.60 -11.77
N ASP A 53 -19.73 -2.74 -11.85
CA ASP A 53 -19.29 -2.15 -13.10
C ASP A 53 -18.62 -3.22 -13.99
N LEU A 54 -17.75 -4.08 -13.42
CA LEU A 54 -17.16 -5.22 -14.13
C LEU A 54 -18.20 -6.28 -14.59
N ASN A 55 -19.28 -6.48 -13.81
CA ASN A 55 -20.40 -7.32 -14.24
C ASN A 55 -21.16 -6.70 -15.43
N SER A 56 -21.35 -5.38 -15.41
CA SER A 56 -22.02 -4.67 -16.52
C SER A 56 -21.24 -4.69 -17.83
N GLU A 57 -19.91 -4.85 -17.76
CA GLU A 57 -19.02 -5.05 -18.90
C GLU A 57 -19.02 -6.50 -19.43
N GLY A 58 -19.79 -7.41 -18.81
CA GLY A 58 -19.95 -8.80 -19.25
C GLY A 58 -18.77 -9.71 -18.92
N GLN A 59 -17.86 -9.29 -18.05
CA GLN A 59 -16.69 -10.08 -17.64
C GLN A 59 -16.97 -11.04 -16.47
N LEU A 60 -18.17 -11.00 -15.89
CA LEU A 60 -18.62 -11.85 -14.80
C LEU A 60 -19.99 -12.45 -15.14
N SER A 61 -20.19 -13.72 -14.79
CA SER A 61 -21.50 -14.36 -14.83
C SER A 61 -22.35 -13.92 -13.63
N ASP A 62 -23.68 -13.88 -13.80
CA ASP A 62 -24.62 -13.50 -12.73
C ASP A 62 -24.48 -14.36 -11.46
N GLU A 63 -24.06 -15.63 -11.61
CA GLU A 63 -23.80 -16.54 -10.48
C GLU A 63 -22.54 -16.16 -9.70
N GLU A 64 -21.49 -15.75 -10.40
CA GLU A 64 -20.23 -15.28 -9.80
C GLU A 64 -20.45 -13.95 -9.10
N PHE A 65 -21.21 -13.04 -9.73
CA PHE A 65 -21.59 -11.77 -9.13
C PHE A 65 -22.39 -11.98 -7.83
N ARG A 66 -23.37 -12.88 -7.80
CA ARG A 66 -24.18 -13.15 -6.60
C ARG A 66 -23.34 -13.71 -5.45
N THR A 67 -22.37 -14.58 -5.76
CA THR A 67 -21.49 -15.19 -4.76
C THR A 67 -20.56 -14.15 -4.15
N ILE A 68 -19.90 -13.35 -4.99
CA ILE A 68 -19.00 -12.27 -4.56
C ILE A 68 -19.78 -11.22 -3.77
N LYS A 69 -20.97 -10.84 -4.22
CA LYS A 69 -21.85 -9.90 -3.50
C LYS A 69 -22.19 -10.38 -2.09
N SER A 70 -22.46 -11.67 -1.92
CA SER A 70 -22.75 -12.24 -0.60
C SER A 70 -21.55 -12.15 0.34
N MET A 71 -20.36 -12.52 -0.15
CA MET A 71 -19.14 -12.48 0.66
C MET A 71 -18.74 -11.04 1.04
N LEU A 72 -18.84 -10.11 0.09
CA LEU A 72 -18.52 -8.69 0.34
C LEU A 72 -19.55 -8.03 1.27
N ALA A 73 -20.83 -8.41 1.20
CA ALA A 73 -21.84 -7.90 2.12
C ALA A 73 -21.60 -8.37 3.57
N ASP A 74 -21.17 -9.62 3.76
CA ASP A 74 -20.81 -10.14 5.08
C ASP A 74 -19.57 -9.45 5.65
N GLU A 75 -18.58 -9.16 4.82
CA GLU A 75 -17.37 -8.43 5.24
C GLU A 75 -17.68 -6.95 5.58
N ALA A 76 -18.51 -6.28 4.76
CA ALA A 76 -19.02 -4.93 5.06
C ALA A 76 -19.73 -4.87 6.42
N ALA A 77 -20.56 -5.87 6.72
CA ALA A 77 -21.29 -5.94 7.98
C ALA A 77 -20.34 -6.14 9.18
N ARG A 78 -19.24 -6.87 8.99
CA ARG A 78 -18.19 -7.07 10.00
C ARG A 78 -17.39 -5.79 10.25
N GLU A 79 -16.97 -5.08 9.19
CA GLU A 79 -16.28 -3.79 9.31
C GLU A 79 -17.11 -2.74 10.06
N LEU A 80 -18.43 -2.67 9.78
CA LEU A 80 -19.34 -1.77 10.49
C LEU A 80 -19.51 -2.14 11.96
N LYS A 81 -19.52 -3.43 12.30
CA LYS A 81 -19.65 -3.91 13.68
C LYS A 81 -18.38 -3.64 14.50
N ASP A 82 -17.21 -3.87 13.92
CA ASP A 82 -15.91 -3.63 14.56
C ASP A 82 -15.67 -2.14 14.83
N THR A 83 -16.07 -1.28 13.89
CA THR A 83 -15.96 0.18 14.04
C THR A 83 -16.99 0.76 15.03
N GLY A 84 -18.09 0.04 15.29
CA GLY A 84 -19.15 0.43 16.24
C GLY A 84 -18.88 0.03 17.70
N GLU A 85 -17.91 -0.85 17.97
CA GLU A 85 -17.58 -1.36 19.32
C GLU A 85 -16.44 -0.58 20.01
N SER A 86 -15.89 0.46 19.36
CA SER A 86 -14.88 1.36 19.93
C SER A 86 -15.46 2.68 20.47
N GLY A 87 -16.74 2.69 20.88
CA GLY A 87 -17.42 3.84 21.49
C GLY A 87 -17.21 3.94 23.00
#